data_AF-A0A1E1W721-F1
#
_entry.id   AF-A0A1E1W721-F1
#
_cell.length_a   1.000
_cell.length_b   1.000
_cell.length_c   1.000
_cell.angle_alpha   90.00
_cell.angle_beta   90.00
_cell.angle_gamma   90.00
#
_symmetry.space_group_name_H-M   'P 1'
#
loop_
_entity.id
_entity.type
_entity.pdbx_description
1 polymer ?
#
loop_
_entity_poly.entity_id
_entity_poly.type
_entity_poly.pdbx_seq_one_letter_code
_entity_poly.pdbx_strand_id
1 'polypeptide(L)'
;MTLSKPVTTQNVPAFSKRWRAALASQNITDLIPATAWDTITAVAMVFHNIVNGKPDLRQEIVERMLRIQKTGPENAILSQIKLVWEYSSLKAVVYMDLFIKSHCRALEIPAVLDQAIELHEKWESAKSEDPLLPYSRVRDPNSHPTLNQSHYPDLYYSAISYAKANKLIGDNFQMSSAHQSVHTVMIDKYIKRMVASELGDLSEESKTKLKRLGYPVHSYSRRRARDLDSDEEEDEEPPSRRARGRQ
;
A
#
# COMPACT_ATOMS: atom_id res chain seq x y z
N MET A 1 -1.34 6.34 -21.13
CA MET A 1 -0.73 5.27 -20.30
C MET A 1 -0.34 4.12 -21.22
N THR A 2 0.67 3.33 -20.84
CA THR A 2 1.45 2.51 -21.77
C THR A 2 1.62 1.07 -21.24
N LEU A 3 1.91 0.08 -22.11
CA LEU A 3 2.08 -1.34 -21.71
C LEU A 3 3.14 -1.56 -20.61
N SER A 4 4.07 -0.64 -20.47
CA SER A 4 5.07 -0.53 -19.40
C SER A 4 5.49 0.94 -19.31
N LYS A 5 6.22 1.38 -18.28
CA LYS A 5 6.84 2.73 -18.36
C LYS A 5 7.72 2.79 -19.62
N PRO A 6 7.74 3.91 -20.38
CA PRO A 6 8.62 4.06 -21.54
C PRO A 6 10.03 3.68 -21.13
N VAL A 7 10.72 2.85 -21.92
CA VAL A 7 12.09 2.49 -21.59
C VAL A 7 12.95 3.74 -21.71
N THR A 8 13.59 4.11 -20.62
CA THR A 8 14.54 5.22 -20.53
C THR A 8 15.85 4.67 -20.02
N THR A 9 16.97 5.34 -20.29
CA THR A 9 18.28 4.96 -19.75
C THR A 9 18.26 4.75 -18.22
N GLN A 10 17.37 5.43 -17.50
CA GLN A 10 17.19 5.29 -16.05
C GLN A 10 16.48 4.00 -15.62
N ASN A 11 15.67 3.37 -16.48
CA ASN A 11 14.92 2.16 -16.14
C ASN A 11 15.41 0.88 -16.86
N VAL A 12 16.35 0.99 -17.81
CA VAL A 12 17.05 -0.15 -18.44
C VAL A 12 17.60 -1.16 -17.41
N PRO A 13 18.22 -0.75 -16.28
CA PRO A 13 18.67 -1.71 -15.27
C PRO A 13 17.54 -2.56 -14.69
N ALA A 14 16.32 -2.00 -14.56
CA ALA A 14 15.17 -2.74 -14.06
C ALA A 14 14.66 -3.77 -15.08
N PHE A 15 14.68 -3.45 -16.38
CA PHE A 15 14.34 -4.40 -17.44
C PHE A 15 15.34 -5.56 -17.50
N SER A 16 16.64 -5.26 -17.51
CA SER A 16 17.69 -6.28 -17.51
C SER A 16 17.65 -7.17 -16.26
N LYS A 17 17.34 -6.60 -15.08
CA LYS A 17 17.16 -7.38 -13.85
C LYS A 17 16.01 -8.38 -13.94
N ARG A 18 14.88 -8.01 -14.54
CA ARG A 18 13.73 -8.92 -14.73
C ARG A 18 14.03 -10.03 -15.75
N TRP A 19 14.74 -9.70 -16.83
CA TRP A 19 15.24 -10.71 -17.77
C TRP A 19 16.12 -11.75 -17.08
N ARG A 20 17.13 -11.30 -16.34
CA ARG A 20 18.01 -12.21 -15.58
C ARG A 20 17.24 -13.02 -14.54
N ALA A 21 16.22 -12.45 -13.91
CA ALA A 21 15.36 -13.18 -12.99
C ALA A 21 14.56 -14.30 -13.70
N ALA A 22 14.04 -14.04 -14.91
CA ALA A 22 13.38 -15.08 -15.71
C ALA A 22 14.35 -16.23 -16.03
N LEU A 23 15.55 -15.90 -16.52
CA LEU A 23 16.56 -16.90 -16.87
C LEU A 23 17.04 -17.70 -15.65
N ALA A 24 17.31 -17.02 -14.54
CA ALA A 24 17.74 -17.65 -13.30
C ALA A 24 16.68 -18.64 -12.76
N SER A 25 15.39 -18.31 -12.87
CA SER A 25 14.31 -19.21 -12.45
C SER A 25 14.25 -20.52 -13.24
N GLN A 26 14.90 -20.58 -14.40
CA GLN A 26 14.96 -21.75 -15.29
C GLN A 26 16.37 -22.33 -15.39
N ASN A 27 17.33 -21.87 -14.57
CA ASN A 27 18.75 -22.22 -14.66
C ASN A 27 19.36 -21.98 -16.06
N ILE A 28 18.91 -20.94 -16.76
CA ILE A 28 19.44 -20.57 -18.08
C ILE A 28 20.53 -19.50 -17.91
N THR A 29 21.66 -19.68 -18.58
CA THR A 29 22.73 -18.68 -18.64
C THR A 29 22.31 -17.51 -19.55
N ASP A 30 22.53 -16.28 -19.08
CA ASP A 30 22.31 -15.09 -19.90
C ASP A 30 23.39 -14.98 -20.98
N LEU A 31 23.00 -15.19 -22.23
CA LEU A 31 23.89 -15.08 -23.39
C LEU A 31 23.86 -13.68 -24.01
N ILE A 32 23.02 -12.76 -23.49
CA ILE A 32 22.93 -11.39 -24.01
C ILE A 32 24.12 -10.59 -23.47
N PRO A 33 25.04 -10.11 -24.33
CA PRO A 33 26.15 -9.29 -23.87
C PRO A 33 25.64 -7.95 -23.35
N ALA A 34 26.34 -7.38 -22.36
CA ALA A 34 25.94 -6.11 -21.73
C ALA A 34 25.75 -4.97 -22.73
N THR A 35 26.55 -4.96 -23.80
CA THR A 35 26.53 -3.96 -24.88
C THR A 35 25.32 -4.04 -25.81
N ALA A 36 24.59 -5.17 -25.83
CA ALA A 36 23.41 -5.33 -26.69
C ALA A 36 22.13 -4.73 -26.08
N TRP A 37 22.12 -4.41 -24.79
CA TRP A 37 20.92 -3.94 -24.09
C TRP A 37 20.39 -2.59 -24.61
N ASP A 38 21.27 -1.70 -25.08
CA ASP A 38 20.87 -0.43 -25.65
C ASP A 38 20.09 -0.62 -26.97
N THR A 39 20.57 -1.51 -27.85
CA THR A 39 19.89 -1.86 -29.10
C THR A 39 18.56 -2.57 -28.85
N ILE A 40 18.53 -3.55 -27.94
CA ILE A 40 17.31 -4.25 -27.55
C ILE A 40 16.27 -3.27 -27.01
N THR A 41 16.72 -2.32 -26.18
CA THR A 41 15.89 -1.27 -25.62
C THR A 41 15.32 -0.35 -26.71
N ALA A 42 16.15 0.10 -27.65
CA ALA A 42 15.72 0.97 -28.74
C ALA A 42 14.64 0.31 -29.61
N VAL A 43 14.82 -0.97 -29.96
CA VAL A 43 13.80 -1.74 -30.70
C VAL A 43 12.52 -1.88 -29.87
N ALA A 44 12.63 -2.22 -28.59
CA ALA A 44 11.48 -2.33 -27.71
C ALA A 44 10.69 -1.01 -27.59
N MET A 45 11.36 0.14 -27.61
CA MET A 45 10.71 1.46 -27.63
C MET A 45 9.91 1.73 -28.90
N VAL A 46 10.38 1.28 -30.07
CA VAL A 46 9.62 1.41 -31.33
C VAL A 46 8.31 0.62 -31.23
N PHE A 47 8.39 -0.64 -30.82
CA PHE A 47 7.19 -1.47 -30.61
C PHE A 47 6.26 -0.88 -29.56
N HIS A 48 6.82 -0.37 -28.46
CA HIS A 48 6.08 0.29 -27.40
C HIS A 48 5.24 1.46 -27.93
N ASN A 49 5.85 2.34 -28.73
CA ASN A 49 5.16 3.50 -29.31
C ASN A 49 4.04 3.09 -30.27
N ILE A 50 4.28 2.07 -31.11
CA ILE A 50 3.26 1.53 -32.03
C ILE A 50 2.06 0.99 -31.26
N VAL A 51 2.30 0.16 -30.23
CA VAL A 51 1.22 -0.50 -29.48
C VAL A 51 0.46 0.51 -28.61
N ASN A 52 1.15 1.47 -28.00
CA ASN A 52 0.47 2.47 -27.17
C ASN A 52 -0.47 3.37 -27.97
N GLY A 53 -0.11 3.67 -29.24
CA GLY A 53 -0.94 4.46 -30.14
C GLY A 53 -2.19 3.73 -30.64
N LYS A 54 -2.35 2.42 -30.35
CA LYS A 54 -3.43 1.57 -30.85
C LYS A 54 -4.14 0.84 -29.70
N PRO A 55 -5.22 1.41 -29.12
CA PRO A 55 -5.94 0.83 -28.00
C PRO A 55 -6.40 -0.62 -28.23
N ASP A 56 -6.97 -0.91 -29.40
CA ASP A 56 -7.48 -2.24 -29.74
C ASP A 56 -6.37 -3.29 -29.77
N LEU A 57 -5.24 -2.95 -30.38
CA LEU A 57 -4.06 -3.82 -30.42
C LEU A 57 -3.51 -4.09 -29.01
N ARG A 58 -3.48 -3.07 -28.16
CA ARG A 58 -3.04 -3.21 -26.77
C ARG A 58 -3.95 -4.14 -25.99
N GLN A 59 -5.27 -3.97 -26.11
CA GLN A 59 -6.25 -4.84 -25.47
C GLN A 59 -6.08 -6.29 -25.94
N GLU A 60 -5.98 -6.51 -27.25
CA GLU A 60 -5.81 -7.83 -27.84
C GLU A 60 -4.52 -8.53 -27.35
N ILE A 61 -3.40 -7.80 -27.30
CA ILE A 61 -2.13 -8.32 -26.78
C ILE A 61 -2.28 -8.76 -25.33
N VAL A 62 -2.87 -7.93 -24.47
CA VAL A 62 -3.02 -8.26 -23.05
C VAL A 62 -3.93 -9.47 -22.86
N GLU A 63 -5.09 -9.50 -23.53
CA GLU A 63 -6.02 -10.62 -23.43
C GLU A 63 -5.42 -11.94 -23.93
N ARG A 64 -4.71 -11.93 -25.07
CA ARG A 64 -3.98 -13.10 -25.56
C ARG A 64 -2.91 -13.55 -24.56
N MET A 65 -2.12 -12.63 -24.02
CA MET A 65 -1.07 -12.92 -23.04
C MET A 65 -1.59 -13.51 -21.73
N LEU A 66 -2.78 -13.10 -21.30
CA LEU A 66 -3.43 -13.67 -20.11
C LEU A 66 -3.97 -15.08 -20.36
N ARG A 67 -4.45 -15.37 -21.58
CA ARG A 67 -4.96 -16.69 -21.97
C ARG A 67 -3.86 -17.72 -22.27
N ILE A 68 -2.68 -17.28 -22.68
CA ILE A 68 -1.57 -18.18 -22.98
C ILE A 68 -1.16 -18.95 -21.71
N GLN A 69 -1.23 -20.27 -21.80
CA GLN A 69 -0.63 -21.20 -20.85
C GLN A 69 0.59 -21.83 -21.52
N LYS A 70 1.77 -21.59 -20.96
CA LYS A 70 3.02 -22.23 -21.37
C LYS A 70 3.50 -23.11 -20.23
N THR A 71 4.00 -24.28 -20.56
CA THR A 71 4.56 -25.26 -19.62
C THR A 71 6.09 -25.28 -19.64
N GLY A 72 6.71 -24.61 -20.62
CA GLY A 72 8.17 -24.54 -20.80
C GLY A 72 8.81 -23.26 -20.22
N PRO A 73 10.11 -23.05 -20.49
CA PRO A 73 10.88 -21.89 -20.00
C PRO A 73 10.29 -20.53 -20.37
N GLU A 74 9.51 -20.45 -21.46
CA GLU A 74 8.80 -19.25 -21.88
C GLU A 74 7.81 -18.77 -20.82
N ASN A 75 7.28 -19.67 -20.00
CA ASN A 75 6.41 -19.30 -18.89
C ASN A 75 7.11 -18.40 -17.87
N ALA A 76 8.41 -18.56 -17.66
CA ALA A 76 9.18 -17.68 -16.78
C ALA A 76 9.21 -16.24 -17.30
N ILE A 77 9.37 -16.07 -18.62
CA ILE A 77 9.34 -14.76 -19.28
C ILE A 77 7.92 -14.16 -19.18
N LEU A 78 6.90 -14.96 -19.51
CA LEU A 78 5.50 -14.52 -19.41
C LEU A 78 5.13 -14.12 -17.98
N SER A 79 5.62 -14.86 -16.98
CA SER A 79 5.37 -14.57 -15.57
C SER A 79 6.00 -13.23 -15.16
N GLN A 80 7.22 -12.93 -15.61
CA GLN A 80 7.83 -11.62 -15.35
C GLN A 80 7.04 -10.48 -16.00
N ILE A 81 6.50 -10.68 -17.21
CA ILE A 81 5.65 -9.70 -17.89
C ILE A 81 4.35 -9.47 -17.10
N LYS A 82 3.65 -10.54 -16.72
CA LYS A 82 2.43 -10.46 -15.90
C LYS A 82 2.70 -9.69 -14.60
N LEU A 83 3.83 -9.94 -13.93
CA LEU A 83 4.23 -9.22 -12.72
C LEU A 83 4.50 -7.72 -12.96
N VAL A 84 4.98 -7.32 -14.14
CA VAL A 84 5.11 -5.88 -14.49
C VAL A 84 3.73 -5.25 -14.64
N TRP A 85 2.82 -5.95 -15.34
CA TRP A 85 1.51 -5.45 -15.72
C TRP A 85 0.51 -5.42 -14.57
N GLU A 86 0.64 -6.37 -13.65
CA GLU A 86 -0.24 -6.50 -12.50
C GLU A 86 -0.25 -5.22 -11.66
N TYR A 87 -1.46 -4.66 -11.52
CA TYR A 87 -1.77 -3.38 -10.92
C TYR A 87 -0.91 -2.22 -11.45
N SER A 88 -0.41 -2.30 -12.69
CA SER A 88 0.30 -1.19 -13.30
C SER A 88 -0.62 0.03 -13.32
N SER A 89 -0.11 1.15 -12.84
CA SER A 89 -0.85 2.41 -12.60
C SER A 89 -1.99 2.34 -11.57
N LEU A 90 -2.18 1.21 -10.90
CA LEU A 90 -3.02 1.05 -9.72
C LEU A 90 -2.21 0.75 -8.45
N LYS A 91 -0.88 0.69 -8.52
CA LYS A 91 -0.02 0.38 -7.37
C LYS A 91 -0.26 1.28 -6.16
N ALA A 92 -0.53 2.57 -6.39
CA ALA A 92 -0.88 3.48 -5.31
C ALA A 92 -2.17 3.05 -4.60
N VAL A 93 -3.18 2.63 -5.36
CA VAL A 93 -4.45 2.11 -4.83
C VAL A 93 -4.23 0.82 -4.06
N VAL A 94 -3.36 -0.08 -4.55
CA VAL A 94 -2.98 -1.31 -3.82
C VAL A 94 -2.36 -0.99 -2.47
N TYR A 95 -1.46 0.01 -2.39
CA TYR A 95 -0.89 0.42 -1.10
C TYR A 95 -1.93 1.05 -0.17
N MET A 96 -2.90 1.82 -0.71
CA MET A 96 -3.99 2.38 0.08
C MET A 96 -4.91 1.27 0.64
N ASP A 97 -5.28 0.27 -0.18
CA ASP A 97 -6.05 -0.90 0.29
C ASP A 97 -5.29 -1.70 1.36
N LEU A 98 -3.98 -1.89 1.18
CA LEU A 98 -3.13 -2.53 2.18
C LEU A 98 -3.09 -1.74 3.49
N PHE A 99 -3.01 -0.42 3.42
CA PHE A 99 -3.05 0.44 4.59
C PHE A 99 -4.39 0.37 5.31
N ILE A 100 -5.52 0.38 4.59
CA ILE A 100 -6.86 0.19 5.17
C ILE A 100 -6.92 -1.13 5.97
N LYS A 101 -6.38 -2.22 5.39
CA LYS A 101 -6.31 -3.55 6.02
C LYS A 101 -5.28 -3.68 7.13
N SER A 102 -4.34 -2.75 7.25
CA SER A 102 -3.30 -2.78 8.29
C SER A 102 -3.83 -2.47 9.69
N HIS A 103 -5.03 -1.89 9.78
CA HIS A 103 -5.58 -1.35 11.01
C HIS A 103 -4.64 -0.35 11.72
N CYS A 104 -3.87 0.41 10.93
CA CYS A 104 -3.05 1.49 11.44
C CYS A 104 -3.93 2.62 12.02
N ARG A 105 -3.54 3.16 13.18
CA ARG A 105 -4.28 4.24 13.85
C ARG A 105 -4.40 5.53 13.06
N ALA A 106 -3.57 5.76 12.05
CA ALA A 106 -3.77 6.89 11.14
C ALA A 106 -5.12 6.83 10.38
N LEU A 107 -5.78 5.66 10.33
CA LEU A 107 -7.17 5.53 9.85
C LEU A 107 -8.19 6.20 10.77
N GLU A 108 -7.85 6.48 12.03
CA GLU A 108 -8.73 7.19 12.98
C GLU A 108 -8.83 8.70 12.66
N ILE A 109 -7.96 9.23 11.79
CA ILE A 109 -8.01 10.62 11.34
C ILE A 109 -9.22 10.78 10.40
N PRO A 110 -10.19 11.69 10.68
CA PRO A 110 -11.42 11.79 9.91
C PRO A 110 -11.23 11.94 8.39
N ALA A 111 -10.32 12.83 7.97
CA ALA A 111 -10.01 13.03 6.55
C ALA A 111 -9.46 11.76 5.85
N VAL A 112 -8.67 10.95 6.57
CA VAL A 112 -8.15 9.68 6.06
C VAL A 112 -9.26 8.63 6.03
N LEU A 113 -10.11 8.59 7.06
CA LEU A 113 -11.22 7.64 7.19
C LEU A 113 -12.26 7.80 6.09
N ASP A 114 -12.66 9.04 5.80
CA ASP A 114 -13.67 9.32 4.78
C ASP A 114 -13.18 8.89 3.39
N GLN A 115 -11.92 9.22 3.06
CA GLN A 115 -11.27 8.76 1.82
C GLN A 115 -11.09 7.23 1.79
N ALA A 116 -10.81 6.60 2.94
CA ALA A 116 -10.66 5.15 3.04
C ALA A 116 -11.95 4.41 2.72
N ILE A 117 -13.09 4.89 3.21
CA ILE A 117 -14.39 4.29 2.90
C ILE A 117 -14.73 4.43 1.43
N GLU A 118 -14.59 5.64 0.89
CA GLU A 118 -14.91 5.89 -0.52
C GLU A 118 -14.03 5.04 -1.45
N LEU A 119 -12.72 4.95 -1.15
CA LEU A 119 -11.83 4.08 -1.91
C LEU A 119 -12.22 2.61 -1.76
N HIS A 120 -12.50 2.14 -0.55
CA HIS A 120 -12.83 0.74 -0.29
C HIS A 120 -14.09 0.32 -1.05
N GLU A 121 -15.14 1.12 -1.02
CA GLU A 121 -16.39 0.86 -1.75
C GLU A 121 -16.13 0.77 -3.27
N LYS A 122 -15.41 1.73 -3.83
CA LYS A 122 -15.06 1.74 -5.27
C LYS A 122 -14.14 0.58 -5.65
N TRP A 123 -13.20 0.22 -4.78
CA TRP A 123 -12.25 -0.88 -5.01
C TRP A 123 -12.96 -2.24 -5.01
N GLU A 124 -13.86 -2.47 -4.07
CA GLU A 124 -14.66 -3.70 -4.02
C GLU A 124 -15.67 -3.78 -5.18
N SER A 125 -16.32 -2.66 -5.54
CA SER A 125 -17.17 -2.61 -6.74
C SER A 125 -16.37 -2.99 -7.99
N ALA A 126 -15.19 -2.38 -8.19
CA ALA A 126 -14.33 -2.66 -9.32
C ALA A 126 -13.86 -4.13 -9.38
N LYS A 127 -13.57 -4.75 -8.22
CA LYS A 127 -13.23 -6.19 -8.16
C LYS A 127 -14.40 -7.07 -8.56
N SER A 128 -15.62 -6.68 -8.18
CA SER A 128 -16.83 -7.45 -8.50
C SER A 128 -17.22 -7.33 -9.98
N GLU A 129 -17.01 -6.16 -10.58
CA GLU A 129 -17.39 -5.85 -11.96
C GLU A 129 -16.33 -6.30 -12.98
N ASP A 130 -15.05 -6.23 -12.63
CA ASP A 130 -13.93 -6.52 -13.52
C ASP A 130 -13.03 -7.64 -12.97
N PRO A 131 -13.24 -8.91 -13.38
CA PRO A 131 -12.38 -10.03 -13.00
C PRO A 131 -10.90 -9.85 -13.41
N LEU A 132 -10.63 -8.96 -14.37
CA LEU A 132 -9.30 -8.62 -14.84
C LEU A 132 -8.82 -7.26 -14.31
N LEU A 133 -9.39 -6.78 -13.20
CA LEU A 133 -8.98 -5.54 -12.52
C LEU A 133 -7.46 -5.36 -12.40
N PRO A 134 -6.65 -6.40 -12.04
CA PRO A 134 -5.21 -6.23 -11.95
C PRO A 134 -4.55 -5.79 -13.27
N TYR A 135 -5.16 -6.05 -14.42
CA TYR A 135 -4.64 -5.73 -15.74
C TYR A 135 -5.47 -4.65 -16.46
N SER A 136 -6.54 -4.15 -15.83
CA SER A 136 -7.50 -3.19 -16.38
C SER A 136 -6.85 -1.97 -17.03
N ARG A 137 -5.98 -1.27 -16.28
CA ARG A 137 -5.27 -0.05 -16.75
C ARG A 137 -4.22 -0.31 -17.84
N VAL A 138 -3.74 -1.55 -17.95
CA VAL A 138 -2.83 -1.95 -19.05
C VAL A 138 -3.62 -2.19 -20.34
N ARG A 139 -4.83 -2.76 -20.23
CA ARG A 139 -5.77 -2.92 -21.35
C ARG A 139 -6.28 -1.55 -21.81
N ASP A 140 -6.91 -0.83 -20.89
CA ASP A 140 -7.44 0.51 -21.08
C ASP A 140 -6.92 1.48 -20.00
N PRO A 141 -6.06 2.44 -20.38
CA PRO A 141 -5.59 3.54 -19.54
C PRO A 141 -6.67 4.26 -18.74
N ASN A 142 -7.91 4.31 -19.24
CA ASN A 142 -9.00 5.08 -18.66
C ASN A 142 -9.93 4.24 -17.77
N SER A 143 -9.73 2.92 -17.71
CA SER A 143 -10.53 2.02 -16.88
C SER A 143 -10.51 2.42 -15.40
N HIS A 144 -11.67 2.41 -14.72
CA HIS A 144 -11.81 2.79 -13.30
C HIS A 144 -11.21 4.17 -12.95
N PRO A 145 -11.63 5.27 -13.61
CA PRO A 145 -10.98 6.58 -13.49
C PRO A 145 -10.92 7.11 -12.05
N THR A 146 -11.89 6.74 -11.23
CA THR A 146 -12.01 7.10 -9.81
C THR A 146 -11.01 6.38 -8.90
N LEU A 147 -10.36 5.30 -9.36
CA LEU A 147 -9.27 4.61 -8.67
C LEU A 147 -7.94 5.27 -9.02
N ASN A 148 -7.73 6.47 -8.49
CA ASN A 148 -6.51 7.25 -8.67
C ASN A 148 -6.13 7.93 -7.35
N GLN A 149 -4.84 7.92 -7.01
CA GLN A 149 -4.34 8.57 -5.78
C GLN A 149 -4.66 10.07 -5.69
N SER A 150 -4.90 10.75 -6.82
CA SER A 150 -5.27 12.17 -6.84
C SER A 150 -6.62 12.45 -6.18
N HIS A 151 -7.50 11.45 -6.10
CA HIS A 151 -8.78 11.59 -5.43
C HIS A 151 -8.71 11.36 -3.92
N TYR A 152 -7.61 10.78 -3.42
CA TYR A 152 -7.45 10.38 -2.02
C TYR A 152 -6.08 10.81 -1.46
N PRO A 153 -5.77 12.12 -1.44
CA PRO A 153 -4.43 12.60 -1.10
C PRO A 153 -3.99 12.27 0.33
N ASP A 154 -4.88 12.36 1.33
CA ASP A 154 -4.56 12.07 2.74
C ASP A 154 -4.36 10.58 2.98
N LEU A 155 -5.23 9.76 2.38
CA LEU A 155 -5.10 8.31 2.41
C LEU A 155 -3.84 7.84 1.67
N TYR A 156 -3.56 8.41 0.50
CA TYR A 156 -2.35 8.10 -0.27
C TYR A 156 -1.10 8.45 0.52
N TYR A 157 -1.06 9.64 1.14
CA TYR A 157 0.07 10.02 1.97
C TYR A 157 0.27 9.04 3.14
N SER A 158 -0.83 8.73 3.86
CA SER A 158 -0.83 7.78 4.97
C SER A 158 -0.32 6.39 4.56
N ALA A 159 -0.81 5.89 3.43
CA ALA A 159 -0.44 4.58 2.92
C ALA A 159 1.03 4.49 2.55
N ILE A 160 1.58 5.52 1.89
CA ILE A 160 3.00 5.53 1.50
C ILE A 160 3.90 5.73 2.71
N SER A 161 3.56 6.63 3.63
CA SER A 161 4.31 6.80 4.89
C SER A 161 4.32 5.49 5.70
N TYR A 162 3.19 4.79 5.79
CA TYR A 162 3.10 3.48 6.43
C TYR A 162 3.95 2.44 5.70
N ALA A 163 3.89 2.39 4.37
CA ALA A 163 4.66 1.45 3.57
C ALA A 163 6.17 1.66 3.70
N LYS A 164 6.64 2.92 3.79
CA LYS A 164 8.05 3.24 4.07
C LYS A 164 8.45 2.80 5.47
N ALA A 165 7.66 3.15 6.50
CA ALA A 165 7.93 2.77 7.89
C ALA A 165 8.05 1.24 8.07
N ASN A 166 7.29 0.47 7.29
CA ASN A 166 7.29 -1.00 7.32
C ASN A 166 8.17 -1.66 6.26
N LYS A 167 9.01 -0.90 5.54
CA LYS A 167 9.93 -1.40 4.48
C LYS A 167 9.23 -2.19 3.36
N LEU A 168 7.96 -1.88 3.09
CA LEU A 168 7.19 -2.47 1.99
C LEU A 168 7.56 -1.83 0.65
N ILE A 169 8.07 -0.61 0.69
CA ILE A 169 8.64 0.10 -0.46
C ILE A 169 10.03 0.62 -0.10
N GLY A 170 10.88 0.81 -1.11
CA GLY A 170 12.22 1.33 -0.90
C GLY A 170 12.22 2.80 -0.47
N ASP A 171 13.22 3.20 0.30
CA ASP A 171 13.37 4.56 0.84
C ASP A 171 13.40 5.63 -0.26
N ASN A 172 13.95 5.27 -1.43
CA ASN A 172 14.05 6.11 -2.62
C ASN A 172 12.71 6.27 -3.37
N PHE A 173 11.60 5.75 -2.85
CA PHE A 173 10.30 5.96 -3.47
C PHE A 173 9.90 7.43 -3.41
N GLN A 174 9.81 8.06 -4.57
CA GLN A 174 9.38 9.46 -4.72
C GLN A 174 7.86 9.53 -4.72
N MET A 175 7.31 10.24 -3.73
CA MET A 175 5.89 10.61 -3.72
C MET A 175 5.66 11.70 -4.75
N SER A 176 4.50 11.67 -5.40
CA SER A 176 4.09 12.75 -6.30
C SER A 176 3.88 14.04 -5.49
N SER A 177 4.57 15.12 -5.89
CA SER A 177 4.52 16.44 -5.23
C SER A 177 3.12 17.07 -5.25
N ALA A 178 2.24 16.63 -6.15
CA ALA A 178 0.87 17.14 -6.28
C ALA A 178 -0.09 16.71 -5.13
N HIS A 179 0.37 15.96 -4.13
CA HIS A 179 -0.48 15.32 -3.12
C HIS A 179 -0.08 15.69 -1.68
N GLN A 180 0.30 16.94 -1.43
CA GLN A 180 0.61 17.39 -0.08
C GLN A 180 -0.67 17.45 0.77
N SER A 181 -0.81 16.47 1.66
CA SER A 181 -1.86 16.47 2.69
C SER A 181 -1.66 17.64 3.65
N VAL A 182 -2.76 18.27 4.08
CA VAL A 182 -2.72 19.28 5.15
C VAL A 182 -2.43 18.61 6.51
N HIS A 183 -2.66 17.29 6.61
CA HIS A 183 -2.53 16.50 7.83
C HIS A 183 -1.21 15.72 7.94
N THR A 184 -0.22 15.98 7.08
CA THR A 184 1.06 15.23 7.02
C THR A 184 1.72 15.05 8.40
N VAL A 185 1.80 16.10 9.21
CA VAL A 185 2.42 16.06 10.54
C VAL A 185 1.68 15.13 11.50
N MET A 186 0.34 15.17 11.50
CA MET A 186 -0.47 14.25 12.31
C MET A 186 -0.34 12.82 11.81
N ILE A 187 -0.46 12.60 10.50
CA ILE A 187 -0.33 11.27 9.88
C ILE A 187 0.99 10.62 10.27
N ASP A 188 2.11 11.33 10.11
CA ASP A 188 3.44 10.83 10.44
C ASP A 188 3.57 10.45 11.92
N LYS A 189 2.93 11.23 12.81
CA LYS A 189 2.92 10.94 14.24
C LYS A 189 2.19 9.65 14.58
N TYR A 190 1.03 9.41 13.96
CA TYR A 190 0.22 8.20 14.19
C TYR A 190 0.78 6.95 13.51
N ILE A 191 1.53 7.12 12.42
CA ILE A 191 2.27 6.02 11.80
C ILE A 191 3.48 5.63 12.65
N LYS A 192 4.18 6.61 13.25
CA LYS A 192 5.42 6.39 14.02
C LYS A 192 5.19 6.09 15.51
N ARG A 193 4.03 6.42 16.10
CA ARG A 193 3.75 6.24 17.54
C ARG A 193 2.32 5.79 17.83
N MET A 194 2.18 4.83 18.77
CA MET A 194 0.91 4.40 19.40
C MET A 194 0.30 5.45 20.36
N VAL A 195 0.36 6.76 20.07
CA VAL A 195 -0.08 7.76 21.06
C VAL A 195 -1.60 7.89 21.04
N ALA A 196 -2.26 7.28 22.02
CA ALA A 196 -3.72 7.30 22.20
C ALA A 196 -4.29 8.68 22.53
N SER A 197 -3.45 9.60 23.00
CA SER A 197 -3.89 10.78 23.76
C SER A 197 -4.23 12.02 22.93
N GLU A 198 -4.06 12.02 21.61
CA GLU A 198 -4.20 13.25 20.80
C GLU A 198 -5.38 13.27 19.83
N LEU A 199 -5.90 12.12 19.44
CA LEU A 199 -7.22 12.03 18.84
C LEU A 199 -8.18 12.05 20.02
N GLY A 200 -9.05 13.07 20.07
CA GLY A 200 -10.17 13.06 21.00
C GLY A 200 -11.03 11.81 20.83
N ASP A 201 -12.04 11.65 21.68
CA ASP A 201 -12.97 10.54 21.55
C ASP A 201 -13.55 10.49 20.12
N LEU A 202 -13.39 9.35 19.45
CA LEU A 202 -13.94 9.13 18.10
C LEU A 202 -15.45 9.37 18.12
N SER A 203 -15.95 10.10 17.13
CA SER A 203 -17.40 10.26 16.96
C SER A 203 -18.06 8.90 16.70
N GLU A 204 -19.33 8.73 17.08
CA GLU A 204 -20.07 7.50 16.78
C GLU A 204 -20.14 7.20 15.28
N GLU A 205 -20.17 8.26 14.46
CA GLU A 205 -20.07 8.13 13.01
C GLU A 205 -18.72 7.55 12.58
N SER A 206 -17.60 8.07 13.10
CA SER A 206 -16.27 7.50 12.81
C SER A 206 -16.13 6.06 13.28
N LYS A 207 -16.73 5.70 14.42
CA LYS A 207 -16.73 4.31 14.92
C LYS A 207 -17.51 3.37 14.00
N THR A 208 -18.68 3.79 13.51
CA THR A 208 -19.46 2.97 12.56
C THR A 208 -18.72 2.81 11.23
N LYS A 209 -18.13 3.89 10.73
CA LYS A 209 -17.24 3.91 9.56
C LYS A 209 -16.05 2.95 9.69
N LEU A 210 -15.33 2.99 10.81
CA LEU A 210 -14.22 2.08 11.10
C LEU A 210 -14.65 0.62 11.17
N LYS A 211 -15.79 0.32 11.81
CA LYS A 211 -16.35 -1.05 11.84
C LYS A 211 -16.67 -1.58 10.45
N ARG A 212 -17.17 -0.73 9.53
CA ARG A 212 -17.43 -1.12 8.13
C ARG A 212 -16.15 -1.55 7.40
N LEU A 213 -15.01 -0.96 7.73
CA LEU A 213 -13.69 -1.34 7.19
C LEU A 213 -13.06 -2.55 7.92
N GLY A 214 -13.79 -3.18 8.86
CA GLY A 214 -13.27 -4.26 9.69
C GLY A 214 -12.26 -3.82 10.76
N TYR A 215 -12.14 -2.52 11.02
CA TYR A 215 -11.21 -1.99 12.03
C TYR A 215 -11.74 -2.26 13.44
N PRO A 216 -10.92 -2.82 14.35
CA PRO A 216 -11.33 -3.04 15.73
C PRO A 216 -11.46 -1.70 16.46
N VAL A 217 -12.70 -1.24 16.66
CA VAL A 217 -12.98 -0.04 17.44
C VAL A 217 -12.84 -0.38 18.92
N HIS A 218 -11.68 -0.09 19.49
CA HIS A 218 -11.50 -0.11 20.93
C HIS A 218 -12.14 1.14 21.52
N SER A 219 -13.09 0.97 22.43
CA SER A 219 -13.50 2.04 23.32
C SER A 219 -12.30 2.38 24.18
N TYR A 220 -11.60 3.46 23.85
CA TYR A 220 -10.62 4.09 24.73
C TYR A 220 -11.38 4.77 25.86
N SER A 221 -12.03 3.96 26.71
CA SER A 221 -12.56 4.43 27.98
C SER A 221 -11.37 4.98 28.75
N ARG A 222 -11.30 6.30 28.87
CA ARG A 222 -10.37 7.06 29.69
C ARG A 222 -9.86 6.22 30.87
N ARG A 223 -8.60 5.77 30.83
CA ARG A 223 -7.81 5.72 32.07
C ARG A 223 -7.56 7.16 32.47
N ARG A 224 -8.60 7.80 33.02
CA ARG A 224 -8.50 9.06 33.75
C ARG A 224 -7.65 8.76 34.98
N ALA A 225 -6.51 9.42 35.07
CA ALA A 225 -5.81 9.81 36.28
C ALA A 225 -6.39 9.25 37.60
N ARG A 226 -5.78 8.18 38.09
CA ARG A 226 -5.66 7.81 39.51
C ARG A 226 -4.44 6.91 39.54
N ASP A 227 -3.30 7.47 39.90
CA ASP A 227 -2.08 6.77 40.40
C ASP A 227 -0.94 7.79 40.63
N LEU A 228 -1.25 9.06 40.99
CA LEU A 228 -0.22 10.06 41.32
C LEU A 228 -0.51 10.87 42.60
N ASP A 229 -1.48 10.46 43.42
CA ASP A 229 -1.72 11.05 44.75
C ASP A 229 -2.18 9.94 45.71
N SER A 230 -1.26 9.08 46.15
CA SER A 230 -1.37 8.30 47.39
C SER A 230 -0.11 7.46 47.61
N ASP A 231 1.02 8.10 47.89
CA ASP A 231 1.99 7.52 48.82
C ASP A 231 1.99 8.49 50.01
N GLU A 232 1.03 8.24 50.91
CA GLU A 232 1.10 8.71 52.29
C GLU A 232 2.38 8.12 52.89
N GLU A 233 3.24 9.00 53.40
CA GLU A 233 4.42 8.64 54.16
C GLU A 233 4.03 7.68 55.29
N GLU A 234 4.63 6.49 55.25
CA GLU A 234 4.69 5.55 56.37
C GLU A 234 5.46 6.23 57.50
N ASP A 235 4.77 6.66 58.55
CA ASP A 235 5.38 6.87 59.86
C ASP A 235 4.88 5.80 60.85
N GLU A 236 5.87 5.08 61.36
CA GLU A 236 5.80 3.90 62.22
C GLU A 236 5.12 4.19 63.57
N GLU A 237 4.12 3.39 63.96
CA GLU A 237 3.90 3.06 65.38
C GLU A 237 3.62 1.55 65.56
N PRO A 238 4.22 0.90 66.59
CA PRO A 238 4.29 -0.56 66.69
C PRO A 238 3.00 -1.20 67.25
N PRO A 239 2.78 -2.51 67.02
CA PRO A 239 1.52 -3.17 67.37
C PRO A 239 1.35 -3.34 68.89
N SER A 240 0.20 -2.86 69.37
CA SER A 240 -0.34 -3.06 70.72
C SER A 240 -0.40 -4.55 71.10
N ARG A 241 0.37 -4.92 72.14
CA ARG A 241 0.34 -6.24 72.79
C ARG A 241 -0.98 -6.45 73.52
N ARG A 242 -1.84 -7.34 73.01
CA ARG A 242 -2.85 -8.03 73.83
C ARG A 242 -2.18 -9.17 74.61
N ALA A 243 -2.11 -9.06 75.93
CA ALA A 243 -2.15 -10.22 76.82
C ALA A 243 -2.57 -9.86 78.26
N ARG A 244 -3.72 -10.45 78.66
CA ARG A 244 -4.08 -10.94 80.00
C ARG A 244 -4.58 -9.94 81.04
N GLY A 245 -5.90 -10.03 81.28
CA GLY A 245 -6.41 -10.04 82.64
C GLY A 245 -6.21 -11.42 83.27
N ARG A 246 -5.72 -11.45 84.52
CA ARG A 246 -6.16 -12.34 85.59
C ARG A 246 -5.67 -11.81 86.94
N GLN A 247 -6.65 -11.62 87.82
CA GLN A 247 -6.65 -11.20 89.23
C GLN A 247 -6.44 -9.73 89.52
#